data_AF-A0A3E0CBF7-F1
#
_entry.id   AF-A0A3E0CBF7-F1
#
_cell.length_a   1.000
_cell.length_b   1.000
_cell.length_c   1.000
_cell.angle_alpha   90.00
_cell.angle_beta   90.00
_cell.angle_gamma   90.00
#
_symmetry.space_group_name_H-M   'P 1'
#
loop_
_entity.id
_entity.type
_entity.pdbx_description
1 polymer ?
#
loop_
_entity_poly.entity_id
_entity_poly.type
_entity_poly.pdbx_seq_one_letter_code
_entity_poly.pdbx_strand_id
1 'polypeptide(L)' 'MTTRPDVQDDFLHMLIKNKAAVNVFLVNGIRLSGQLAAFDRFSILLVSGSGSQLVF' A
#
# COMPACT_ATOMS: atom_id res chain seq x y z
N MET A 1 12.48 -22.55 -10.79
CA MET A 1 11.04 -22.62 -10.48
C MET A 1 10.50 -21.20 -10.51
N THR A 2 9.76 -20.82 -11.55
CA THR A 2 9.18 -19.48 -11.67
C THR A 2 8.00 -19.39 -10.71
N THR A 3 8.17 -18.70 -9.58
CA THR A 3 7.07 -18.33 -8.71
C THR A 3 6.05 -17.57 -9.54
N ARG A 4 4.77 -17.97 -9.45
CA ARG A 4 3.69 -17.22 -10.10
C ARG A 4 3.77 -15.77 -9.61
N PRO A 5 3.52 -14.77 -10.48
CA PRO A 5 3.42 -13.39 -10.03
C PRO A 5 2.34 -13.31 -8.94
N ASP A 6 2.71 -12.80 -7.77
CA ASP A 6 1.74 -12.53 -6.72
C ASP A 6 0.96 -11.29 -7.14
N VAL A 7 -0.34 -11.45 -7.35
CA VAL A 7 -1.23 -10.37 -7.77
C VAL A 7 -1.19 -9.22 -6.77
N GLN A 8 -0.96 -9.50 -5.48
CA GLN A 8 -0.78 -8.47 -4.46
C GLN A 8 0.49 -7.65 -4.72
N ASP A 9 1.63 -8.31 -4.88
CA ASP A 9 2.92 -7.65 -5.09
C ASP A 9 2.90 -6.81 -6.36
N ASP A 10 2.39 -7.36 -7.47
CA ASP A 10 2.30 -6.65 -8.75
C ASP A 10 1.42 -5.40 -8.63
N PHE A 11 0.28 -5.51 -7.93
CA PHE A 11 -0.62 -4.40 -7.70
C PHE A 11 0.01 -3.32 -6.82
N LEU A 12 0.63 -3.69 -5.69
CA LEU A 12 1.27 -2.75 -4.77
C LEU A 12 2.47 -2.04 -5.43
N HIS A 13 3.30 -2.77 -6.19
CA HIS A 13 4.39 -2.16 -6.98
C HIS A 13 3.86 -1.17 -8.01
N MET A 14 2.76 -1.49 -8.70
CA MET A 14 2.15 -0.60 -9.68
C MET A 14 1.66 0.70 -9.02
N LEU A 15 1.04 0.62 -7.84
CA LEU A 15 0.62 1.80 -7.08
C LEU A 15 1.80 2.69 -6.66
N ILE A 16 2.89 2.10 -6.15
CA ILE A 16 4.09 2.82 -5.75
C ILE A 16 4.76 3.49 -6.96
N LYS A 17 4.99 2.73 -8.04
CA LYS A 17 5.65 3.22 -9.26
C LYS A 17 4.91 4.42 -9.87
N ASN A 18 3.58 4.36 -9.87
CA ASN A 18 2.74 5.42 -10.44
C ASN A 18 2.43 6.55 -9.44
N LYS A 19 2.92 6.48 -8.20
CA LYS A 19 2.59 7.41 -7.11
C LYS A 19 1.07 7.62 -7.01
N ALA A 20 0.32 6.53 -7.14
CA ALA A 20 -1.13 6.59 -7.22
C ALA A 20 -1.71 7.09 -5.89
N ALA A 21 -2.67 8.02 -5.97
CA ALA A 21 -3.46 8.39 -4.80
C ALA A 21 -4.41 7.22 -4.47
N VAL A 22 -4.35 6.74 -3.23
CA VAL A 22 -5.12 5.59 -2.75
C VAL A 22 -5.96 5.93 -1.53
N ASN A 23 -7.02 5.15 -1.33
CA ASN A 23 -7.76 5.09 -0.09
C ASN A 23 -7.61 3.68 0.49
N VAL A 24 -7.07 3.58 1.71
CA VAL A 24 -6.94 2.32 2.46
C VAL A 24 -8.06 2.28 3.50
N PHE A 25 -8.91 1.25 3.42
CA PHE A 25 -10.02 1.05 4.34
C PHE A 25 -9.64 -0.02 5.35
N LEU A 26 -9.54 0.37 6.62
CA LEU A 26 -9.24 -0.55 7.71
C LEU A 26 -10.50 -1.35 8.10
N VAL A 27 -10.30 -2.52 8.70
CA VAL A 27 -11.41 -3.42 9.10
C VAL A 27 -12.38 -2.74 10.09
N ASN A 28 -11.89 -1.81 10.91
CA ASN A 28 -12.71 -1.02 11.83
C ASN A 28 -13.51 0.12 11.17
N GLY A 29 -13.40 0.27 9.84
CA GLY A 29 -14.11 1.29 9.07
C GLY A 29 -13.38 2.62 8.89
N ILE A 30 -12.20 2.80 9.48
CA ILE A 30 -11.38 4.01 9.26
C ILE A 30 -10.86 4.02 7.81
N ARG A 31 -10.98 5.17 7.14
CA ARG A 31 -10.37 5.42 5.83
C ARG A 31 -9.11 6.27 5.98
N LEU A 32 -8.00 5.78 5.46
CA LEU A 32 -6.76 6.53 5.29
C LEU A 32 -6.59 6.90 3.82
N SER A 33 -6.09 8.10 3.53
CA SER A 33 -5.88 8.59 2.17
C SER A 33 -4.44 9.04 2.00
N GLY A 34 -3.77 8.60 0.93
CA GLY A 34 -2.35 8.89 0.73
C GLY A 34 -1.76 8.21 -0.50
N GLN A 35 -0.44 8.01 -0.49
CA GLN A 35 0.30 7.24 -1.50
C GLN A 35 1.09 6.13 -0.78
N LEU A 36 1.20 4.96 -1.40
CA LEU A 36 2.11 3.93 -0.89
C LEU A 36 3.56 4.31 -1.17
N ALA A 37 4.42 4.18 -0.16
CA ALA A 37 5.86 4.38 -0.27
C ALA A 37 6.65 3.06 -0.28
N ALA A 38 6.19 2.06 0.48
CA ALA A 38 6.82 0.74 0.59
C ALA A 38 5.80 -0.29 1.09
N PHE A 39 6.12 -1.58 0.95
CA PHE A 39 5.36 -2.67 1.56
C PHE A 39 6.27 -3.87 1.85
N ASP A 40 5.81 -4.75 2.73
CA ASP A 40 6.31 -6.11 2.89
C ASP A 40 5.13 -7.08 2.99
N ARG A 41 5.40 -8.33 3.41
CA ARG A 41 4.38 -9.38 3.51
C ARG A 41 3.22 -9.06 4.45
N PHE A 42 3.42 -8.17 5.43
CA PHE A 42 2.45 -7.93 6.51
C PHE A 42 2.06 -6.47 6.67
N SER A 43 2.72 -5.55 5.97
CA SER A 43 2.52 -4.13 6.20
C SER A 43 2.73 -3.28 4.96
N ILE A 44 2.11 -2.10 4.96
CA ILE A 44 2.34 -1.03 3.98
C ILE A 44 2.75 0.26 4.69
N LEU A 45 3.63 1.02 4.05
CA LEU A 45 3.96 2.39 4.45
C LEU A 45 3.14 3.36 3.61
N LEU A 46 2.16 4.02 4.24
CA LEU A 46 1.31 5.03 3.62
C LEU A 46 1.83 6.43 3.97
N VAL A 47 1.99 7.29 2.98
CA VAL A 47 2.44 8.68 3.14
C VAL A 47 1.32 9.63 2.74
N SER A 48 1.06 10.62 3.57
CA SER A 48 0.06 11.67 3.35
C SER A 48 0.56 13.02 3.84
N GLY A 49 -0.26 14.06 3.70
CA GLY A 49 0.06 15.40 4.22
C GLY A 49 0.26 15.46 5.74
N SER A 50 -0.30 14.50 6.49
CA SER A 50 -0.12 14.40 7.95
C SER A 50 1.12 13.59 8.37
N GLY A 51 1.90 13.09 7.41
CA GLY A 51 3.10 12.28 7.65
C GLY A 51 2.96 10.83 7.19
N SER A 52 3.84 9.97 7.71
CA SER A 52 3.93 8.55 7.35
C SER A 52 3.25 7.66 8.38
N GLN A 53 2.53 6.64 7.92
CA GLN A 53 1.81 5.67 8.73
C GLN A 53 2.17 4.25 8.29
N LEU A 54 2.60 3.42 9.23
CA LEU A 54 2.76 1.98 9.01
C LEU A 54 1.43 1.29 9.32
N VAL A 55 0.86 0.60 8.34
CA VAL A 55 -0.44 -0.07 8.43
C VAL A 55 -0.23 -1.58 8.27
N PHE A 56 -0.89 -2.36 9.12
CA PHE A 56 -0.87 -3.83 9.15
C PHE A 56 -2.23 -4.41 8.74
#